data_AF-S3BHK8-F1
#
_entry.id   AF-S3BHK8-F1
#
_cell.length_a   1.000
_cell.length_b   1.000
_cell.length_c   1.000
_cell.angle_alpha   90.00
_cell.angle_beta   90.00
_cell.angle_gamma   90.00
#
_symmetry.space_group_name_H-M   'P 1'
#
loop_
_entity.id
_entity.type
_entity.pdbx_description
1 polymer ?
#
loop_
_entity_poly.entity_id
_entity_poly.type
_entity_poly.pdbx_seq_one_letter_code
_entity_poly.pdbx_strand_id
1 'polypeptide(L)'
;MNLEEIGKYIEWKNRWSQKDNIDIYQYISFNIHPDDILIIGKLLFPEIIEIENCILLKDNYDYFLYENLKKKYNNSSEIEFEINKLYLYDLFAHCTDITDDKLFKNIGEFLQFSWSIYFKHKFPNKNIVIECISNTHNYGDILSFYTKS
;
A
#
# COMPACT_ATOMS: atom_id res chain seq x y z
N MET A 1 -14.33 0.26 4.70
CA MET A 1 -14.67 0.27 3.26
C MET A 1 -15.93 -0.56 3.05
N ASN A 2 -16.93 0.00 2.38
CA ASN A 2 -18.17 -0.71 2.04
C ASN A 2 -18.12 -1.17 0.57
N LEU A 3 -18.48 -2.43 0.29
CA LEU A 3 -18.49 -2.98 -1.09
C LEU A 3 -19.41 -2.20 -2.02
N GLU A 4 -20.52 -1.68 -1.49
CA GLU A 4 -21.50 -0.89 -2.24
C GLU A 4 -21.00 0.53 -2.57
N GLU A 5 -19.76 0.87 -2.22
CA GLU A 5 -19.09 2.12 -2.61
C GLU A 5 -18.00 1.90 -3.67
N ILE A 6 -17.70 0.65 -4.04
CA ILE A 6 -16.66 0.33 -5.02
C ILE A 6 -17.27 0.36 -6.43
N GLY A 7 -16.95 1.40 -7.21
CA GLY A 7 -17.52 1.62 -8.55
C GLY A 7 -17.45 0.39 -9.46
N LYS A 8 -16.29 -0.26 -9.54
CA LYS A 8 -16.10 -1.49 -10.34
C LYS A 8 -17.04 -2.64 -9.92
N TYR A 9 -17.30 -2.79 -8.62
CA TYR A 9 -18.22 -3.80 -8.10
C TYR A 9 -19.68 -3.44 -8.43
N ILE A 10 -20.07 -2.18 -8.23
CA ILE A 10 -21.41 -1.66 -8.57
C ILE A 10 -21.71 -1.86 -10.06
N GLU A 11 -20.78 -1.46 -10.93
CA GLU A 11 -20.92 -1.60 -12.38
C GLU A 11 -21.01 -3.06 -12.82
N TRP A 12 -20.22 -3.94 -12.21
CA TRP A 12 -20.29 -5.36 -12.49
C TRP A 12 -21.64 -5.95 -12.03
N LYS A 13 -22.06 -5.66 -10.80
CA LYS A 13 -23.33 -6.13 -10.21
C LYS A 13 -24.54 -5.65 -11.02
N ASN A 14 -24.50 -4.43 -11.57
CA ASN A 14 -25.58 -3.88 -12.40
C ASN A 14 -25.78 -4.57 -13.75
N ARG A 15 -24.80 -5.35 -14.23
CA ARG A 15 -24.93 -6.15 -15.47
C ARG A 15 -25.75 -7.43 -15.28
N TRP A 16 -25.98 -7.85 -14.04
CA TRP A 16 -26.73 -9.06 -13.72
C TRP A 16 -28.23 -8.75 -13.58
N SER A 17 -29.06 -9.62 -14.17
CA SER A 17 -30.52 -9.54 -14.09
C SER A 17 -31.05 -9.91 -12.70
N GLN A 18 -30.42 -10.88 -12.02
CA GLN A 18 -30.74 -11.30 -10.66
C GLN A 18 -29.66 -10.83 -9.67
N LYS A 19 -29.82 -9.62 -9.14
CA LYS A 19 -28.82 -8.98 -8.27
C LYS A 19 -28.70 -9.62 -6.89
N ASP A 20 -29.74 -10.30 -6.42
CA ASP A 20 -29.80 -10.88 -5.06
C ASP A 20 -28.85 -12.08 -4.88
N ASN A 21 -28.46 -12.72 -5.98
CA ASN A 21 -27.51 -13.84 -5.98
C ASN A 21 -26.05 -13.41 -6.18
N ILE A 22 -25.81 -12.10 -6.28
CA ILE A 22 -24.51 -11.53 -6.63
C ILE A 22 -23.91 -10.85 -5.39
N ASP A 23 -22.90 -11.52 -4.83
CA ASP A 23 -22.13 -11.08 -3.68
C ASP A 23 -20.63 -10.95 -4.01
N ILE A 24 -19.82 -10.67 -2.98
CA ILE A 24 -18.36 -10.56 -3.12
C ILE A 24 -17.72 -11.89 -3.56
N TYR A 25 -18.25 -13.03 -3.11
CA TYR A 25 -17.69 -14.34 -3.46
C TYR A 25 -17.87 -14.63 -4.94
N GLN A 26 -19.02 -14.26 -5.50
CA GLN A 26 -19.23 -14.34 -6.93
C GLN A 26 -18.33 -13.37 -7.68
N TYR A 27 -18.20 -12.11 -7.23
CA TYR A 27 -17.27 -11.18 -7.89
C TYR A 27 -15.85 -11.74 -7.95
N ILE A 28 -15.34 -12.30 -6.84
CA ILE A 28 -14.03 -12.94 -6.77
C ILE A 28 -13.96 -14.09 -7.77
N SER A 29 -14.93 -15.01 -7.73
CA SER A 29 -14.96 -16.20 -8.60
C SER A 29 -14.96 -15.86 -10.09
N PHE A 30 -15.56 -14.73 -10.50
CA PHE A 30 -15.64 -14.32 -11.90
C PHE A 30 -14.48 -13.45 -12.37
N ASN A 31 -13.88 -12.65 -11.49
CA ASN A 31 -13.00 -11.54 -11.91
C ASN A 31 -11.57 -11.63 -11.37
N ILE A 32 -11.30 -12.49 -10.39
CA ILE A 32 -10.01 -12.50 -9.68
C ILE A 32 -9.34 -13.86 -9.85
N HIS A 33 -8.14 -13.88 -10.41
CA HIS A 33 -7.34 -15.08 -10.45
C HIS A 33 -6.75 -15.36 -9.05
N PRO A 34 -6.64 -16.62 -8.59
CA PRO A 34 -6.03 -16.92 -7.29
C PRO A 34 -4.61 -16.32 -7.12
N ASP A 35 -3.83 -16.24 -8.19
CA ASP A 35 -2.50 -15.62 -8.16
C ASP A 35 -2.56 -14.10 -7.88
N ASP A 36 -3.63 -13.41 -8.31
CA ASP A 36 -3.79 -11.98 -8.03
C ASP A 36 -3.87 -11.73 -6.52
N ILE A 37 -4.44 -12.68 -5.75
CA ILE A 37 -4.47 -12.60 -4.27
C ILE A 37 -3.06 -12.68 -3.69
N LEU A 38 -2.19 -13.52 -4.25
CA LEU A 38 -0.81 -13.64 -3.80
C LEU A 38 0.00 -12.38 -4.15
N ILE A 39 -0.22 -11.83 -5.34
CA ILE A 39 0.42 -10.60 -5.80
C ILE A 39 0.00 -9.42 -4.91
N ILE A 40 -1.30 -9.19 -4.72
CA ILE A 40 -1.80 -8.14 -3.82
C ILE A 40 -1.39 -8.40 -2.36
N GLY A 41 -1.29 -9.66 -1.95
CA GLY A 41 -0.77 -10.05 -0.64
C GLY A 41 0.64 -9.51 -0.38
N LYS A 42 1.50 -9.41 -1.40
CA LYS A 42 2.84 -8.80 -1.28
C LYS A 42 2.79 -7.29 -1.05
N LEU A 43 1.74 -6.61 -1.50
CA LEU A 43 1.53 -5.19 -1.19
C LEU A 43 1.05 -4.99 0.26
N LEU A 44 0.17 -5.87 0.74
CA LEU A 44 -0.37 -5.82 2.11
C LEU A 44 0.64 -6.27 3.18
N PHE A 45 1.49 -7.23 2.82
CA PHE A 45 2.49 -7.85 3.69
C PHE A 45 3.85 -7.85 3.00
N PRO A 46 4.50 -6.67 2.88
CA PRO A 46 5.69 -6.51 2.05
C PRO A 46 6.89 -7.30 2.57
N GLU A 47 7.78 -7.66 1.64
CA GLU A 47 9.10 -8.18 1.99
C GLU A 47 9.97 -7.07 2.56
N ILE A 48 10.66 -7.39 3.65
CA ILE A 48 11.42 -6.44 4.44
C ILE A 48 12.83 -6.97 4.61
N ILE A 49 13.81 -6.07 4.54
CA ILE A 49 15.20 -6.33 4.89
C ILE A 49 15.61 -5.47 6.08
N GLU A 50 16.46 -6.01 6.95
CA GLU A 50 17.08 -5.28 8.05
C GLU A 50 18.54 -5.02 7.72
N ILE A 51 18.94 -3.75 7.63
CA ILE A 51 20.32 -3.33 7.35
C ILE A 51 20.74 -2.36 8.45
N GLU A 52 21.77 -2.74 9.20
CA GLU A 52 22.23 -1.98 10.37
C GLU A 52 21.06 -1.74 11.34
N ASN A 53 20.63 -0.48 11.51
CA ASN A 53 19.50 -0.09 12.37
C ASN A 53 18.22 0.23 11.58
N CYS A 54 18.19 -0.04 10.27
CA CYS A 54 17.08 0.28 9.39
C CYS A 54 16.24 -0.96 9.02
N ILE A 55 14.94 -0.75 8.90
CA ILE A 55 13.95 -1.68 8.38
C ILE A 55 13.45 -1.12 7.05
N LEU A 56 13.77 -1.81 5.96
CA LEU A 56 13.55 -1.30 4.60
C LEU A 56 12.65 -2.23 3.78
N LEU A 57 11.82 -1.66 2.91
CA LEU A 57 11.14 -2.40 1.84
C LEU A 57 12.19 -3.00 0.92
N LYS A 58 12.13 -4.33 0.73
CA LYS A 58 13.10 -5.04 -0.10
C LYS A 58 13.11 -4.53 -1.54
N ASP A 59 11.92 -4.30 -2.10
CA ASP A 59 11.76 -3.91 -3.51
C ASP A 59 12.20 -2.45 -3.77
N ASN A 60 12.24 -1.62 -2.74
CA ASN A 60 12.67 -0.22 -2.84
C ASN A 60 14.15 -0.03 -2.49
N TYR A 61 14.81 -1.04 -1.92
CA TYR A 61 16.19 -0.89 -1.51
C TYR A 61 17.12 -0.80 -2.71
N ASP A 62 17.79 0.33 -2.81
CA ASP A 62 18.92 0.55 -3.69
C ASP A 62 20.16 0.93 -2.86
N TYR A 63 21.27 0.25 -3.10
CA TYR A 63 22.51 0.45 -2.33
C TYR A 63 23.04 1.88 -2.47
N PHE A 64 22.98 2.47 -3.67
CA PHE A 64 23.50 3.81 -3.90
C PHE A 64 22.62 4.87 -3.23
N LEU A 65 21.30 4.72 -3.29
CA LEU A 65 20.35 5.55 -2.57
C LEU A 65 20.58 5.48 -1.06
N TYR A 66 20.70 4.27 -0.50
CA TYR A 66 20.95 4.07 0.93
C TYR A 66 22.24 4.76 1.40
N GLU A 67 23.35 4.53 0.70
CA GLU A 67 24.65 5.15 1.04
C GLU A 67 24.63 6.67 0.89
N ASN A 68 23.87 7.22 -0.06
CA ASN A 68 23.69 8.67 -0.18
C ASN A 68 22.84 9.25 0.95
N LEU A 69 21.77 8.56 1.36
CA LEU A 69 20.92 8.96 2.48
C LEU A 69 21.68 8.90 3.81
N LYS A 70 22.54 7.90 4.02
CA LYS A 70 23.43 7.82 5.20
C LYS A 70 24.40 8.98 5.33
N LYS A 71 24.83 9.57 4.22
CA LYS A 71 25.67 10.78 4.24
C LYS A 71 24.87 12.05 4.56
N LYS A 72 23.56 12.03 4.29
CA LYS A 72 22.66 13.18 4.45
C LYS A 72 22.01 13.22 5.84
N TYR A 73 21.61 12.06 6.36
CA TYR A 73 20.85 11.94 7.59
C TYR A 73 21.65 11.21 8.67
N ASN A 74 21.52 11.70 9.91
CA ASN A 74 22.19 11.11 11.08
C ASN A 74 21.32 10.10 11.85
N ASN A 75 20.11 9.82 11.37
CA ASN A 75 19.17 8.90 12.02
C ASN A 75 18.56 7.94 11.00
N SER A 76 18.22 6.73 11.46
CA SER A 76 17.63 5.69 10.61
C SER A 76 16.20 6.02 10.19
N SER A 77 15.42 6.72 11.02
CA SER A 77 14.02 7.04 10.74
C SER A 77 13.83 7.82 9.44
N GLU A 78 14.68 8.81 9.16
CA GLU A 78 14.65 9.59 7.91
C GLU A 78 15.07 8.75 6.70
N ILE A 79 16.04 7.84 6.87
CA ILE A 79 16.50 6.94 5.81
C ILE A 79 15.40 5.94 5.46
N GLU A 80 14.80 5.32 6.49
CA GLU A 80 13.66 4.42 6.36
C GLU A 80 12.49 5.14 5.69
N PHE A 81 12.12 6.33 6.16
CA PHE A 81 11.03 7.10 5.59
C PHE A 81 11.22 7.37 4.09
N GLU A 82 12.44 7.70 3.65
CA GLU A 82 12.73 7.97 2.24
C GLU A 82 12.73 6.70 1.37
N ILE A 83 13.35 5.62 1.82
CA ILE A 83 13.42 4.37 1.04
C ILE A 83 12.07 3.66 1.01
N ASN A 84 11.32 3.70 2.11
CA ASN A 84 10.05 2.98 2.26
C ASN A 84 8.86 3.68 1.58
N LYS A 85 9.11 4.77 0.83
CA LYS A 85 8.04 5.47 0.11
C LYS A 85 7.42 4.59 -0.96
N LEU A 86 6.11 4.53 -0.89
CA LEU A 86 5.25 3.96 -1.89
C LEU A 86 4.34 5.06 -2.42
N TYR A 87 4.54 5.44 -3.67
CA TYR A 87 3.68 6.39 -4.36
C TYR A 87 2.45 5.64 -4.84
N LEU A 88 1.27 5.95 -4.30
CA LEU A 88 0.06 5.17 -4.59
C LEU A 88 -0.35 5.27 -6.07
N TYR A 89 -0.02 6.38 -6.74
CA TYR A 89 -0.34 6.59 -8.14
C TYR A 89 0.53 5.72 -9.07
N ASP A 90 1.79 5.46 -8.69
CA ASP A 90 2.70 4.61 -9.47
C ASP A 90 2.21 3.16 -9.54
N LEU A 91 1.55 2.67 -8.49
CA LEU A 91 0.96 1.32 -8.46
C LEU A 91 -0.11 1.13 -9.54
N PHE A 92 -0.77 2.20 -9.95
CA PHE A 92 -1.90 2.17 -10.87
C PHE A 92 -1.68 3.07 -12.09
N ALA A 93 -0.42 3.36 -12.45
CA ALA A 93 -0.07 4.28 -13.54
C ALA A 93 -0.63 3.87 -14.91
N HIS A 94 -1.02 2.59 -15.08
CA HIS A 94 -1.62 2.07 -16.31
C HIS A 94 -3.15 1.96 -16.26
N CYS A 95 -3.78 2.34 -15.15
CA CYS A 95 -5.24 2.41 -15.02
C CYS A 95 -5.72 3.82 -15.42
N THR A 96 -5.94 4.01 -16.72
CA THR A 96 -6.26 5.32 -17.32
C THR A 96 -7.69 5.79 -17.09
N ASP A 97 -8.54 4.93 -16.53
CA ASP A 97 -9.95 5.17 -16.21
C ASP A 97 -10.16 5.65 -14.77
N ILE A 98 -9.11 5.73 -13.95
CA ILE A 98 -9.20 6.21 -12.57
C ILE A 98 -9.29 7.73 -12.55
N THR A 99 -10.40 8.25 -12.01
CA THR A 99 -10.67 9.70 -11.92
C THR A 99 -11.04 10.17 -10.52
N ASP A 100 -11.02 9.27 -9.53
CA ASP A 100 -11.52 9.55 -8.17
C ASP A 100 -10.39 9.53 -7.13
N ASP A 101 -9.98 10.71 -6.66
CA ASP A 101 -9.00 10.86 -5.58
C ASP A 101 -9.44 10.18 -4.28
N LYS A 102 -10.77 10.02 -4.06
CA LYS A 102 -11.29 9.28 -2.90
C LYS A 102 -10.90 7.81 -2.94
N LEU A 103 -10.76 7.23 -4.14
CA LEU A 103 -10.32 5.84 -4.30
C LEU A 103 -8.88 5.67 -3.80
N PHE A 104 -7.96 6.55 -4.22
CA PHE A 104 -6.56 6.51 -3.78
C PHE A 104 -6.43 6.73 -2.27
N LYS A 105 -7.20 7.65 -1.71
CA LYS A 105 -7.27 7.84 -0.26
C LYS A 105 -7.71 6.56 0.47
N ASN A 106 -8.79 5.92 0.01
CA ASN A 106 -9.28 4.66 0.59
C ASN A 106 -8.22 3.55 0.49
N ILE A 107 -7.49 3.48 -0.62
CA ILE A 107 -6.38 2.52 -0.80
C ILE A 107 -5.26 2.82 0.19
N GLY A 108 -4.86 4.08 0.34
CA GLY A 108 -3.84 4.51 1.29
C GLY A 108 -4.19 4.16 2.73
N GLU A 109 -5.42 4.46 3.16
CA GLU A 109 -5.93 4.11 4.50
C GLU A 109 -5.96 2.58 4.71
N PHE A 110 -6.36 1.81 3.69
CA PHE A 110 -6.39 0.35 3.75
C PHE A 110 -4.98 -0.27 3.86
N LEU A 111 -4.03 0.24 3.08
CA LEU A 111 -2.63 -0.19 3.15
C LEU A 111 -1.99 0.22 4.48
N GLN A 112 -2.23 1.45 4.95
CA GLN A 112 -1.75 1.91 6.25
C GLN A 112 -2.25 1.00 7.39
N PHE A 113 -3.54 0.66 7.38
CA PHE A 113 -4.11 -0.27 8.34
C PHE A 113 -3.45 -1.66 8.26
N SER A 114 -3.31 -2.20 7.05
CA SER A 114 -2.70 -3.53 6.81
C SER A 114 -1.26 -3.58 7.31
N TRP A 115 -0.47 -2.56 6.99
CA TRP A 115 0.91 -2.42 7.44
C TRP A 115 0.99 -2.26 8.95
N SER A 116 0.08 -1.51 9.58
CA SER A 116 0.06 -1.36 11.04
C SER A 116 -0.11 -2.70 11.77
N ILE A 117 -0.95 -3.60 11.24
CA ILE A 117 -1.13 -4.95 11.79
C ILE A 117 0.12 -5.80 11.51
N TYR A 118 0.58 -5.79 10.26
CA TYR A 118 1.73 -6.57 9.82
C TYR A 118 2.99 -6.26 10.62
N PHE A 119 3.35 -4.98 10.74
CA PHE A 119 4.55 -4.55 11.46
C PHE A 119 4.42 -4.74 12.97
N LYS A 120 3.24 -4.57 13.56
CA LYS A 120 3.02 -4.89 14.98
C LYS A 120 3.21 -6.38 15.27
N HIS A 121 2.78 -7.25 14.37
CA HIS A 121 3.00 -8.69 14.50
C HIS A 121 4.48 -9.07 14.27
N LYS A 122 5.11 -8.50 13.25
CA LYS A 122 6.48 -8.85 12.85
C LYS A 122 7.56 -8.26 13.77
N PHE A 123 7.35 -7.05 14.29
CA PHE A 123 8.29 -6.34 15.16
C PHE A 123 7.58 -5.80 16.42
N PRO A 124 7.11 -6.70 17.32
CA PRO A 124 6.29 -6.30 18.47
C PRO A 124 7.00 -5.36 19.45
N ASN A 125 8.34 -5.32 19.43
CA ASN A 125 9.16 -4.51 20.33
C ASN A 125 9.68 -3.21 19.69
N LYS A 126 9.34 -2.95 18.42
CA LYS A 126 9.76 -1.73 17.72
C LYS A 126 8.57 -0.80 17.54
N ASN A 127 8.79 0.50 17.75
CA ASN A 127 7.76 1.51 17.52
C ASN A 127 7.76 1.93 16.05
N ILE A 128 7.13 1.12 15.20
CA ILE A 128 7.02 1.41 13.76
C ILE A 128 5.80 2.31 13.52
N VAL A 129 6.05 3.47 12.94
CA VAL A 129 5.04 4.44 12.51
C VAL A 129 4.80 4.25 11.03
N ILE A 130 3.53 4.14 10.64
CA ILE A 130 3.11 4.06 9.24
C ILE A 130 2.36 5.36 8.92
N GLU A 131 2.84 6.10 7.94
CA GLU A 131 2.29 7.40 7.56
C GLU A 131 1.74 7.36 6.14
N CYS A 132 0.49 7.81 5.99
CA CYS A 132 -0.11 8.12 4.70
C CYS A 132 -0.19 9.65 4.59
N ILE A 133 0.61 10.23 3.70
CA ILE A 133 0.70 11.67 3.50
C ILE A 133 -0.06 12.00 2.23
N SER A 134 -1.21 12.66 2.40
CA SER A 134 -1.93 13.19 1.24
C SER A 134 -1.22 14.42 0.72
N ASN A 135 -0.84 14.38 -0.56
CA ASN A 135 -0.17 15.50 -1.19
C ASN A 135 -0.91 15.93 -2.45
N THR A 136 -2.00 16.66 -2.23
CA THR A 136 -2.88 17.18 -3.29
C THR A 136 -2.20 18.18 -4.23
N HIS A 137 -0.96 18.61 -3.93
CA HIS A 137 -0.19 19.55 -4.75
C HIS A 137 0.96 18.88 -5.52
N ASN A 138 1.26 17.60 -5.25
CA ASN A 138 2.31 16.81 -5.91
C ASN A 138 1.72 15.58 -6.62
N TYR A 139 2.58 14.62 -6.98
CA TYR A 139 2.35 13.35 -7.71
C TYR A 139 1.42 12.34 -6.99
N GLY A 140 0.57 12.78 -6.06
CA GLY A 140 -0.40 11.95 -5.34
C GLY A 140 0.01 11.55 -3.92
N ASP A 141 -0.83 10.72 -3.30
CA ASP A 141 -0.67 10.26 -1.92
C ASP A 141 0.51 9.29 -1.78
N ILE A 142 1.25 9.44 -0.67
CA ILE A 142 2.45 8.65 -0.35
C ILE A 142 2.19 7.85 0.92
N LEU A 143 2.49 6.55 0.86
CA LEU A 143 2.57 5.71 2.05
C LEU A 143 4.04 5.44 2.38
N SER A 144 4.43 5.57 3.64
CA SER A 144 5.77 5.19 4.10
C SER A 144 5.72 4.67 5.55
N PHE A 145 6.81 4.09 6.01
CA PHE A 145 6.99 3.73 7.42
C PHE A 145 8.43 3.94 7.88
N TYR A 146 8.57 4.15 9.19
CA TYR A 146 9.85 4.27 9.87
C TYR A 146 9.73 3.86 11.35
N THR A 147 10.85 3.50 11.94
CA THR A 147 10.99 3.19 13.35
C THR A 147 11.23 4.49 14.11
N LYS A 148 10.38 4.80 15.08
CA LYS A 148 10.51 5.96 15.96
C LYS A 148 11.34 5.60 17.19
N SER A 149 12.43 6.32 17.39
CA SER A 149 13.32 6.24 18.56
C SER A 149 12.65 6.70 19.86
#